data_AF-A0A662D978-F1
#
_entry.id   AF-A0A662D978-F1
#
_cell.length_a   1.000
_cell.length_b   1.000
_cell.length_c   1.000
_cell.angle_alpha   90.00
_cell.angle_beta   90.00
_cell.angle_gamma   90.00
#
_symmetry.space_group_name_H-M   'P 1'
#
loop_
_entity.id
_entity.type
_entity.pdbx_description
1 polymer ?
#
loop_
_entity_poly.entity_id
_entity_poly.type
_entity_poly.pdbx_seq_one_letter_code
_entity_poly.pdbx_strand_id
1 'polypeptide(L)'
;MSLLHVTMIGVGAMIGAGIFVLTGIAAGVAGPALLLVFAFNGLVTSLTAMAYAELGSCYPEAGGGYLWVKEALPQPNGFLSGWISWFAHAVACSLYSVAFGAFTYDLFKIAGLDLAKITSFLPGPETHTA
;
A
#
# COMPACT_ATOMS: atom_id res chain seq x y z
N MET A 1 -24.45 2.38 0.85
CA MET A 1 -23.42 1.95 1.82
C MET A 1 -23.63 2.74 3.11
N SER A 2 -23.52 2.12 4.29
CA SER A 2 -23.53 2.85 5.57
C SER A 2 -22.15 3.47 5.82
N LEU A 3 -22.07 4.52 6.66
CA LEU A 3 -20.81 5.13 7.08
C LEU A 3 -19.83 4.07 7.60
N LEU A 4 -20.31 3.16 8.44
CA LEU A 4 -19.49 2.08 8.99
C LEU A 4 -18.92 1.15 7.90
N HIS A 5 -19.64 0.92 6.81
CA HIS A 5 -19.12 0.09 5.72
C HIS A 5 -17.96 0.79 5.02
N VAL A 6 -18.08 2.09 4.75
CA VAL A 6 -17.03 2.88 4.09
C VAL A 6 -15.80 3.01 4.98
N THR A 7 -15.99 3.26 6.28
CA THR A 7 -14.86 3.34 7.22
C THR A 7 -14.13 2.01 7.36
N MET A 8 -14.86 0.88 7.41
CA MET A 8 -14.24 -0.44 7.50
C MET A 8 -13.47 -0.80 6.23
N ILE A 9 -13.95 -0.40 5.05
CA ILE A 9 -13.19 -0.56 3.80
C ILE A 9 -11.90 0.26 3.84
N GLY A 10 -11.97 1.52 4.28
CA GLY A 10 -10.80 2.39 4.41
C GLY A 10 -9.76 1.84 5.40
N VAL A 11 -10.19 1.42 6.59
CA VAL A 11 -9.32 0.84 7.62
C VAL A 11 -8.69 -0.47 7.12
N GLY A 12 -9.48 -1.35 6.49
CA GLY A 12 -8.98 -2.60 5.92
C GLY A 12 -7.95 -2.38 4.81
N ALA A 13 -8.15 -1.35 3.97
CA ALA A 13 -7.19 -1.00 2.93
C ALA A 13 -5.85 -0.47 3.48
N MET A 14 -5.84 0.15 4.67
CA MET A 14 -4.62 0.73 5.26
C MET A 14 -3.80 -0.26 6.10
N ILE A 15 -4.44 -1.21 6.80
CA ILE A 15 -3.76 -2.17 7.71
C ILE A 15 -2.99 -3.29 6.96
N GLY A 16 -2.90 -3.25 5.63
CA GLY A 16 -2.24 -4.28 4.82
C GLY A 16 -0.71 -4.34 4.91
N ALA A 17 -0.05 -4.74 3.81
CA ALA A 17 1.41 -4.91 3.74
C ALA A 17 2.21 -3.67 4.18
N GLY A 18 1.64 -2.47 4.10
CA GLY A 18 2.23 -1.25 4.65
C GLY A 18 2.63 -1.39 6.11
N ILE A 19 1.70 -1.76 7.00
CA ILE A 19 2.02 -1.83 8.43
C ILE A 19 2.88 -3.06 8.76
N PHE A 20 2.67 -4.18 8.06
CA PHE A 20 3.38 -5.42 8.38
C PHE A 20 4.82 -5.45 7.85
N VAL A 21 5.07 -4.87 6.67
CA VAL A 21 6.41 -4.87 6.05
C VAL A 21 7.12 -3.54 6.24
N LEU A 22 6.49 -2.42 5.85
CA LEU A 22 7.19 -1.13 5.83
C LEU A 22 7.49 -0.61 7.24
N THR A 23 6.70 -0.96 8.26
CA THR A 23 7.02 -0.59 9.65
C THR A 23 8.34 -1.18 10.11
N GLY A 24 8.67 -2.42 9.71
CA GLY A 24 9.95 -3.05 10.04
C GLY A 24 11.13 -2.33 9.39
N ILE A 25 10.98 -1.95 8.12
CA ILE A 25 11.98 -1.16 7.38
C ILE A 25 12.14 0.22 8.03
N ALA A 26 11.03 0.89 8.34
CA ALA A 26 11.02 2.18 9.02
C ALA A 26 11.66 2.10 10.41
N ALA A 27 11.44 1.02 11.16
CA ALA A 27 12.10 0.78 12.44
C ALA A 27 13.62 0.61 12.28
N GLY A 28 14.08 -0.04 11.20
CA GLY A 28 15.50 -0.16 10.89
C GLY A 28 16.17 1.18 10.56
N VAL A 29 15.44 2.11 9.94
CA VAL A 29 15.96 3.44 9.57
C VAL A 29 15.84 4.45 10.71
N ALA A 30 14.68 4.54 11.36
CA ALA A 30 14.38 5.53 12.39
C ALA A 30 14.79 5.07 13.81
N GLY A 31 14.96 3.76 14.03
CA GLY A 31 15.31 3.20 15.32
C GLY A 31 14.28 3.56 16.41
N PRO A 32 14.71 4.01 17.61
CA PRO A 32 13.82 4.38 18.71
C PRO A 32 12.87 5.55 18.38
N ALA A 33 13.21 6.38 17.38
CA ALA A 33 12.41 7.52 16.98
C ALA A 33 11.19 7.16 16.11
N LEU A 34 10.94 5.86 15.87
CA LEU A 34 9.82 5.37 15.06
C LEU A 34 8.47 5.99 15.42
N LEU A 35 8.16 6.09 16.73
CA LEU A 35 6.91 6.68 17.21
C LEU A 35 6.76 8.15 16.81
N LEU A 36 7.85 8.93 16.85
CA LEU A 36 7.84 10.34 16.44
C LEU A 36 7.63 10.46 14.92
N VAL A 37 8.27 9.61 14.14
CA VAL A 37 8.09 9.57 12.67
C VAL A 37 6.65 9.19 12.31
N PHE A 38 6.07 8.20 12.99
CA PHE A 38 4.67 7.82 12.79
C PHE A 38 3.69 8.92 13.21
N ALA A 39 3.95 9.62 14.32
CA ALA A 39 3.13 10.74 14.75
C ALA A 39 3.17 11.88 13.72
N PHE A 40 4.35 12.22 13.21
CA PHE A 40 4.51 13.22 12.16
C PHE A 40 3.82 12.80 10.85
N ASN A 41 3.98 11.54 10.43
CA ASN A 41 3.27 11.01 9.26
C ASN A 41 1.74 11.04 9.43
N GLY A 42 1.23 10.77 10.64
CA GLY A 42 -0.19 10.87 10.96
C GLY A 42 -0.73 12.30 10.83
N LEU A 43 0.05 13.30 11.24
CA LEU A 43 -0.30 14.71 11.05
C LEU A 43 -0.39 15.06 9.56
N VAL A 44 0.64 14.72 8.77
CA VAL A 44 0.66 14.97 7.32
C VAL A 44 -0.52 14.28 6.63
N THR A 45 -0.75 13.00 6.95
CA THR A 45 -1.84 12.21 6.35
C THR A 45 -3.21 12.77 6.72
N SER A 46 -3.39 13.33 7.93
CA SER A 46 -4.64 13.95 8.36
C SER A 46 -4.97 15.20 7.53
N LEU A 47 -3.96 16.03 7.22
CA LEU A 47 -4.13 17.18 6.32
C LEU A 47 -4.54 16.72 4.92
N THR A 48 -3.90 15.68 4.39
CA THR A 48 -4.29 15.08 3.10
C THR A 48 -5.70 14.51 3.14
N ALA A 49 -6.09 13.84 4.22
CA ALA A 49 -7.42 13.26 4.39
C ALA A 49 -8.51 14.34 4.41
N MET A 50 -8.26 15.49 5.05
CA MET A 50 -9.19 16.64 5.03
C MET A 50 -9.39 17.16 3.60
N ALA A 51 -8.31 17.36 2.84
CA ALA A 51 -8.41 17.79 1.44
C ALA A 51 -9.16 16.77 0.58
N TYR A 52 -8.94 15.46 0.81
CA TYR A 52 -9.67 14.40 0.12
C TYR A 52 -11.16 14.36 0.52
N ALA A 53 -11.49 14.69 1.76
CA ALA A 53 -12.87 14.76 2.23
C ALA A 53 -13.62 15.93 1.57
N GLU A 54 -12.99 17.10 1.45
CA GLU A 54 -13.57 18.24 0.74
C GLU A 54 -13.79 17.92 -0.74
N LEU A 55 -12.76 17.43 -1.45
CA LEU A 55 -12.86 17.07 -2.86
C LEU A 55 -13.87 15.94 -3.11
N GLY A 56 -13.91 14.93 -2.25
CA GLY A 56 -14.88 13.84 -2.33
C GLY A 56 -16.32 14.28 -2.08
N SER A 57 -16.53 15.33 -1.28
CA SER A 57 -17.85 15.93 -1.07
C SER A 57 -18.30 16.81 -2.26
N CYS A 58 -17.35 17.48 -2.93
CA CYS A 58 -17.62 18.28 -4.13
C CYS A 58 -17.88 17.43 -5.37
N TYR A 59 -17.18 16.30 -5.51
CA TYR A 59 -17.26 15.41 -6.68
C TYR A 59 -17.74 14.00 -6.27
N PRO A 60 -19.05 13.77 -6.11
CA PRO A 60 -19.62 12.51 -5.61
C PRO A 60 -19.64 11.37 -6.65
N GLU A 61 -18.81 11.47 -7.69
CA GLU A 61 -18.73 10.50 -8.77
C GLU A 61 -17.60 9.48 -8.54
N ALA A 62 -17.79 8.29 -9.10
CA ALA A 62 -16.78 7.23 -9.03
C ALA A 62 -15.61 7.55 -9.99
N GLY A 63 -14.55 8.16 -9.46
CA GLY A 63 -13.33 8.43 -10.24
C GLY A 63 -12.09 8.79 -9.42
N GLY A 64 -12.23 9.10 -8.13
CA GLY A 64 -11.12 9.39 -7.22
C GLY A 64 -10.21 10.52 -7.73
N GLY A 65 -8.92 10.42 -7.45
CA GLY A 65 -7.93 11.45 -7.79
C GLY A 65 -7.84 11.77 -9.28
N TYR A 66 -8.10 10.81 -10.17
CA TYR A 66 -8.15 11.03 -11.61
C TYR A 66 -9.22 12.06 -12.00
N LEU A 67 -10.42 11.90 -11.44
CA LEU A 67 -11.54 12.80 -11.74
C LEU A 67 -11.26 14.21 -11.23
N TRP A 68 -10.70 14.33 -10.02
CA TRP A 68 -10.34 15.63 -9.45
C TRP A 68 -9.32 16.36 -10.31
N VAL A 69 -8.28 15.66 -10.79
CA VAL A 69 -7.26 16.24 -11.68
C VAL A 69 -7.84 16.59 -13.05
N LYS A 70 -8.71 15.74 -13.59
CA LYS A 70 -9.38 15.98 -14.88
C LYS A 70 -10.27 17.23 -14.85
N GLU A 71 -10.96 17.48 -13.74
CA GLU A 71 -11.86 18.62 -13.59
C GLU A 71 -11.10 19.91 -13.22
N ALA A 72 -10.04 19.81 -12.42
CA ALA A 72 -9.29 20.98 -11.96
C ALA A 72 -8.25 21.50 -12.96
N LEU A 73 -7.71 20.64 -13.84
CA LEU A 73 -6.59 20.98 -14.73
C LEU A 73 -6.91 20.74 -16.22
N PRO A 74 -6.33 21.55 -17.12
CA PRO A 74 -6.50 21.33 -18.56
C PRO A 74 -5.85 20.01 -19.01
N GLN A 75 -6.33 19.48 -20.14
CA GLN A 75 -5.71 18.34 -20.80
C GLN A 75 -4.23 18.67 -21.13
N PRO A 76 -3.29 17.72 -20.95
CA PRO A 76 -3.47 16.27 -20.80
C PRO A 76 -3.39 15.74 -19.35
N ASN A 77 -3.45 16.61 -18.34
CA ASN A 77 -3.11 16.24 -16.96
C ASN A 77 -3.99 15.13 -16.36
N GLY A 78 -5.28 15.09 -16.71
CA GLY A 78 -6.17 13.99 -16.32
C GLY A 78 -5.68 12.64 -16.82
N PHE A 79 -5.30 12.52 -18.09
CA PHE A 79 -4.77 11.27 -18.65
C PHE A 79 -3.50 10.80 -17.91
N LEU A 80 -2.58 11.73 -17.65
CA LEU A 80 -1.34 11.44 -16.93
C LEU A 80 -1.61 10.96 -15.49
N SER A 81 -2.55 11.61 -14.78
CA SER A 81 -2.95 11.19 -13.43
C SER A 81 -3.53 9.78 -13.41
N GLY A 82 -4.37 9.42 -14.38
CA GLY A 82 -4.92 8.08 -14.51
C GLY A 82 -3.82 7.02 -14.72
N TRP A 83 -2.85 7.33 -15.59
CA TRP A 83 -1.73 6.43 -15.87
C TRP A 83 -0.85 6.21 -14.64
N ILE A 84 -0.49 7.29 -13.93
CA ILE A 84 0.30 7.21 -12.69
C ILE A 84 -0.44 6.41 -11.62
N SER A 85 -1.75 6.63 -11.45
CA SER A 85 -2.58 5.89 -10.50
C SER A 85 -2.57 4.39 -10.80
N TRP A 86 -2.73 4.01 -12.07
CA TRP A 86 -2.70 2.61 -12.48
C TRP A 86 -1.37 1.93 -12.16
N PHE A 87 -0.23 2.58 -12.47
CA PHE A 87 1.09 2.05 -12.11
C PHE A 87 1.29 1.96 -10.60
N ALA A 88 0.86 2.96 -9.85
CA ALA A 88 0.94 2.94 -8.39
C ALA A 88 0.18 1.74 -7.80
N HIS A 89 -1.03 1.47 -8.31
CA HIS A 89 -1.80 0.30 -7.90
C HIS A 89 -1.14 -1.02 -8.33
N ALA A 90 -0.54 -1.10 -9.52
CA ALA A 90 0.18 -2.29 -9.96
C ALA A 90 1.39 -2.60 -9.05
N VAL A 91 2.17 -1.58 -8.68
CA VAL A 91 3.30 -1.72 -7.74
C VAL A 91 2.80 -2.11 -6.35
N ALA A 92 1.69 -1.51 -5.89
CA ALA A 92 1.08 -1.89 -4.61
C ALA A 92 0.64 -3.36 -4.60
N CYS A 93 0.01 -3.86 -5.67
CA CYS A 93 -0.36 -5.27 -5.82
C CYS A 93 0.86 -6.21 -5.74
N SER A 94 1.96 -5.83 -6.37
CA SER A 94 3.22 -6.59 -6.28
C SER A 94 3.74 -6.64 -4.83
N LEU A 95 3.76 -5.50 -4.13
CA LEU A 95 4.16 -5.42 -2.72
C LEU A 95 3.28 -6.33 -1.84
N TYR A 96 1.96 -6.32 -2.02
CA TYR A 96 1.05 -7.19 -1.27
C TYR A 96 1.33 -8.67 -1.52
N SER A 97 1.61 -9.06 -2.78
CA SER A 97 1.93 -10.44 -3.13
C SER A 97 3.23 -10.91 -2.47
N VAL A 98 4.28 -10.09 -2.53
CA VAL A 98 5.57 -10.40 -1.89
C VAL A 98 5.43 -10.49 -0.37
N ALA A 99 4.73 -9.54 0.25
CA ALA A 99 4.48 -9.54 1.69
C ALA A 99 3.75 -10.82 2.13
N PHE A 100 2.68 -11.19 1.42
CA PHE A 100 1.93 -12.40 1.70
C PHE A 100 2.79 -13.66 1.57
N GLY A 101 3.60 -13.76 0.51
CA GLY A 101 4.52 -14.87 0.32
C GLY A 101 5.54 -15.00 1.46
N ALA A 102 6.13 -13.90 1.89
CA ALA A 102 7.11 -13.88 2.98
C ALA A 102 6.49 -14.33 4.32
N PHE A 103 5.35 -13.76 4.71
CA PHE A 103 4.68 -14.14 5.97
C PHE A 103 4.15 -15.57 5.94
N THR A 104 3.68 -16.03 4.77
CA THR A 104 3.26 -17.43 4.62
C THR A 104 4.46 -18.37 4.78
N TYR A 105 5.59 -18.07 4.15
CA TYR A 105 6.80 -18.86 4.30
C TYR A 105 7.25 -18.96 5.77
N ASP A 106 7.29 -17.83 6.49
CA ASP A 106 7.65 -17.80 7.90
C ASP A 106 6.65 -18.58 8.77
N LEU A 107 5.34 -18.48 8.47
CA LEU A 107 4.31 -19.23 9.17
C LEU A 107 4.51 -20.75 9.03
N PHE A 108 4.77 -21.23 7.81
CA PHE A 108 5.01 -22.66 7.56
C PHE A 108 6.29 -23.14 8.24
N LYS A 109 7.34 -22.32 8.22
CA LYS A 109 8.59 -22.61 8.92
C LYS A 109 8.38 -22.76 10.43
N ILE A 110 7.61 -21.86 11.04
CA ILE A 110 7.25 -21.94 12.47
C ILE A 110 6.37 -23.17 12.76
N ALA A 111 5.48 -23.55 11.84
CA ALA A 111 4.67 -24.76 11.94
C ALA A 111 5.47 -26.08 11.75
N GLY A 112 6.79 -26.01 11.54
CA GLY A 112 7.67 -27.17 11.36
C GLY A 112 7.65 -27.77 9.94
N LEU A 113 6.98 -27.11 8.99
CA LEU A 113 6.99 -27.47 7.58
C LEU A 113 8.07 -26.67 6.87
N ASP A 114 9.25 -27.27 6.72
CA ASP A 114 10.35 -26.66 5.98
C ASP A 114 10.08 -26.73 4.46
N LEU A 115 9.34 -25.74 3.96
CA LEU A 115 9.02 -25.59 2.54
C LEU A 115 10.29 -25.51 1.67
N ALA A 116 11.45 -25.13 2.22
CA ALA A 116 12.71 -25.09 1.48
C ALA A 116 13.14 -26.48 0.98
N LYS A 117 12.75 -27.56 1.68
CA LYS A 117 12.99 -28.95 1.24
C LYS A 117 12.05 -29.41 0.13
N ILE A 118 10.90 -28.77 -0.03
CA ILE A 118 9.94 -29.07 -1.10
C ILE A 118 10.27 -28.24 -2.35
N THR A 119 10.72 -27.00 -2.18
CA THR A 119 11.13 -26.12 -3.27
C THR A 119 12.53 -26.41 -3.81
N SER A 120 13.36 -27.25 -3.16
CA SER A 120 14.61 -27.74 -3.77
C SER A 120 14.38 -28.60 -5.03
N PHE A 121 13.13 -29.00 -5.29
CA PHE A 121 12.70 -29.67 -6.52
C PHE A 121 12.23 -28.68 -7.61
N LEU A 122 12.01 -27.41 -7.26
CA LEU A 122 11.74 -26.32 -8.19
C LEU A 122 13.09 -25.63 -8.52
N PRO A 123 13.40 -25.35 -9.80
CA PRO A 123 14.58 -24.57 -10.13
C PRO A 123 14.47 -23.22 -9.41
N GLY A 124 15.45 -22.93 -8.54
CA GLY A 124 15.49 -21.67 -7.80
C GLY A 124 15.55 -20.48 -8.75
N PRO A 125 15.07 -19.29 -8.34
CA PRO A 125 15.30 -18.09 -9.12
C PRO A 125 16.82 -17.90 -9.24
N GLU A 126 17.33 -17.96 -10.45
CA GLU A 126 18.73 -17.70 -10.74
C GLU A 126 19.06 -16.33 -10.16
N THR A 127 19.93 -16.33 -9.16
CA THR A 127 20.48 -15.12 -8.56
C THR A 127 21.26 -14.40 -9.65
N HIS A 128 20.59 -13.49 -10.37
CA HIS A 128 21.26 -12.51 -11.20
C HIS A 128 21.94 -11.49 -10.27
N THR A 129 23.07 -11.90 -9.71
CA THR A 129 24.15 -11.01 -9.30
C THR A 129 24.98 -10.71 -10.54
N ALA A 130 24.73 -9.58 -11.18
CA ALA A 130 25.68 -8.78 -11.95
C ALA A 130 25.07 -7.40 -12.23
#